data_AF-A0A386HSJ3-F1
#
_entry.id   AF-A0A386HSJ3-F1
#
_cell.length_a   1.000
_cell.length_b   1.000
_cell.length_c   1.000
_cell.angle_alpha   90.00
_cell.angle_beta   90.00
_cell.angle_gamma   90.00
#
_symmetry.space_group_name_H-M   'P 1'
#
loop_
_entity.id
_entity.type
_entity.pdbx_description
1 polymer ?
#
loop_
_entity_poly.entity_id
_entity_poly.type
_entity_poly.pdbx_seq_one_letter_code
_entity_poly.pdbx_strand_id
1 'polypeptide(L)'
;MTPNNYQATEDVGAAYLQARINLQKLEISGGIRGENTAQHFKTSKQSVTAISEETINYFDFLPSIHFKYSLSKKTNLRLSYFRSISRPNYYELVPYTIRGTDYIERGNPYLKHATADNFDFRFETYPGGEQQIFAGVFYKRIQNPIELGLVDGGLNSGQIYYTPENYGTAHNYGLELAVTKFFGNIGFEGNYTYTHSAINTPKIFYYKANHDPNLKQIDSLHVMETRPLQGQSNNVFNISLLYKSASAGFYGQLSYEYIGKTLSEVSLYYNSDYYQQPLSYLSLSLQKKLGQHFTVSGKFNNLLNSSTVLKTQGSLIVSKSTYEPSYQVGVKYLF
;
A
#
# COMPACT_ATOMS: atom_id res chain seq x y z
N MET A 1 -34.26 3.00 -11.22
CA MET A 1 -33.39 2.46 -10.15
C MET A 1 -32.22 1.75 -10.81
N THR A 2 -30.98 2.05 -10.41
CA THR A 2 -29.74 1.77 -11.18
C THR A 2 -28.95 0.59 -10.60
N PRO A 3 -28.00 0.00 -11.35
CA PRO A 3 -27.06 -1.03 -10.85
C PRO A 3 -26.25 -0.63 -9.62
N ASN A 4 -26.28 0.66 -9.24
CA ASN A 4 -25.54 1.23 -8.11
C ASN A 4 -26.13 0.83 -6.74
N ASN A 5 -27.33 0.25 -6.71
CA ASN A 5 -27.92 -0.30 -5.51
C ASN A 5 -27.71 -1.82 -5.49
N TYR A 6 -26.96 -2.30 -4.51
CA TYR A 6 -26.66 -3.72 -4.34
C TYR A 6 -26.72 -4.13 -2.87
N GLN A 7 -26.88 -5.43 -2.65
CA GLN A 7 -26.61 -6.10 -1.39
C GLN A 7 -25.38 -6.98 -1.59
N ALA A 8 -24.47 -6.96 -0.63
CA ALA A 8 -23.32 -7.86 -0.60
C ALA A 8 -23.15 -8.42 0.80
N THR A 9 -22.76 -9.69 0.89
CA THR A 9 -22.48 -10.39 2.14
C THR A 9 -21.20 -11.19 1.98
N GLU A 10 -20.47 -11.35 3.09
CA GLU A 10 -19.30 -12.22 3.16
C GLU A 10 -19.40 -13.06 4.43
N ASP A 11 -19.45 -14.38 4.23
CA ASP A 11 -19.45 -15.35 5.30
C ASP A 11 -18.08 -16.04 5.33
N VAL A 12 -17.40 -15.99 6.48
CA VAL A 12 -16.09 -16.61 6.68
C VAL A 12 -16.13 -17.60 7.83
N GLY A 13 -15.95 -18.87 7.52
CA GLY A 13 -15.70 -19.93 8.50
C GLY A 13 -14.21 -20.21 8.63
N ALA A 14 -13.65 -20.17 9.83
CA ALA A 14 -12.23 -20.40 10.05
C ALA A 14 -11.95 -21.38 11.19
N ALA A 15 -10.90 -22.19 11.02
CA ALA A 15 -10.32 -23.03 12.08
C ALA A 15 -8.82 -22.78 12.15
N TYR A 16 -8.28 -22.70 13.36
CA TYR A 16 -6.86 -22.41 13.58
C TYR A 16 -6.27 -23.27 14.70
N LEU A 17 -4.99 -23.62 14.52
CA LEU A 17 -4.18 -24.28 15.53
C LEU A 17 -2.80 -23.62 15.53
N GLN A 18 -2.31 -23.25 16.72
CA GLN A 18 -0.98 -22.69 16.87
C GLN A 18 -0.29 -23.29 18.09
N ALA A 19 1.01 -23.57 17.95
CA ALA A 19 1.87 -24.02 19.03
C ALA A 19 3.08 -23.08 19.14
N ARG A 20 3.57 -22.92 20.37
CA ARG A 20 4.78 -22.17 20.67
C ARG A 20 5.69 -23.00 21.56
N ILE A 21 6.97 -23.06 21.20
CA ILE A 21 8.01 -23.78 21.92
C ILE A 21 9.13 -22.78 22.25
N ASN A 22 9.54 -22.74 23.51
CA ASN A 22 10.66 -21.93 23.97
C ASN A 22 11.83 -22.84 24.36
N LEU A 23 12.93 -22.74 23.64
CA LEU A 23 14.17 -23.50 23.81
C LEU A 23 15.32 -22.55 24.17
N GLN A 24 15.43 -22.19 25.45
CA GLN A 24 16.43 -21.24 25.96
C GLN A 24 16.45 -19.90 25.19
N LYS A 25 17.34 -19.75 24.21
CA LYS A 25 17.49 -18.55 23.37
C LYS A 25 16.61 -18.56 22.12
N LEU A 26 16.02 -19.70 21.76
CA LEU A 26 15.21 -19.85 20.56
C LEU A 26 13.74 -20.00 20.93
N GLU A 27 12.89 -19.11 20.46
CA GLU A 27 11.44 -19.26 20.47
C GLU A 27 10.98 -19.63 19.05
N ILE A 28 10.16 -20.67 18.95
CA ILE A 28 9.55 -21.14 17.72
C ILE A 28 8.04 -21.03 17.90
N SER A 29 7.34 -20.36 16.99
CA SER A 29 5.88 -20.38 16.93
C SER A 29 5.42 -20.80 15.54
N GLY A 30 4.70 -21.91 15.47
CA GLY A 30 4.14 -22.44 14.23
C GLY A 30 2.64 -22.58 14.33
N GLY A 31 1.92 -22.32 13.25
CA GLY A 31 0.48 -22.46 13.21
C GLY A 31 -0.04 -22.76 11.82
N ILE A 32 -1.29 -23.20 11.78
CA ILE A 32 -2.08 -23.38 10.57
C ILE A 32 -3.45 -22.73 10.79
N ARG A 33 -3.95 -22.08 9.75
CA ARG A 33 -5.32 -21.57 9.68
C ARG A 33 -5.94 -22.01 8.36
N GLY A 34 -7.13 -22.60 8.42
CA GLY A 34 -7.95 -22.89 7.25
C GLY A 34 -9.16 -21.96 7.25
N GLU A 35 -9.42 -21.25 6.16
CA GLU A 35 -10.58 -20.37 6.01
C GLU A 35 -11.41 -20.80 4.80
N ASN A 36 -12.71 -20.99 4.99
CA ASN A 36 -13.69 -21.08 3.92
C ASN A 36 -14.43 -19.75 3.83
N THR A 37 -14.43 -19.14 2.64
CA THR A 37 -15.08 -17.86 2.39
C THR A 37 -16.16 -18.03 1.34
N ALA A 38 -17.34 -17.47 1.60
CA ALA A 38 -18.42 -17.28 0.64
C ALA A 38 -18.72 -15.78 0.50
N GLN A 39 -18.38 -15.17 -0.62
CA GLN A 39 -18.72 -13.78 -0.95
C GLN A 39 -19.93 -13.79 -1.89
N HIS A 40 -21.03 -13.16 -1.49
CA HIS A 40 -22.24 -13.07 -2.28
C HIS A 40 -22.55 -11.61 -2.59
N PHE A 41 -23.01 -11.34 -3.80
CA PHE A 41 -23.61 -10.05 -4.14
C PHE A 41 -24.86 -10.22 -4.98
N LYS A 42 -25.77 -9.26 -4.86
CA LYS A 42 -27.00 -9.13 -5.63
C LYS A 42 -27.26 -7.68 -5.96
N THR A 43 -27.45 -7.38 -7.23
CA THR A 43 -27.74 -6.02 -7.73
C THR A 43 -29.24 -5.83 -7.91
N SER A 44 -29.72 -4.58 -7.76
CA SER A 44 -31.15 -4.26 -7.85
C SER A 44 -31.72 -4.32 -9.28
N LYS A 45 -30.87 -4.43 -10.31
CA LYS A 45 -31.30 -4.47 -11.71
C LYS A 45 -30.79 -5.76 -12.35
N GLN A 46 -31.71 -6.69 -12.62
CA GLN A 46 -31.41 -7.84 -13.48
C GLN A 46 -31.02 -7.31 -14.87
N SER A 47 -29.78 -7.58 -15.27
CA SER A 47 -29.32 -7.41 -16.64
C SER A 47 -29.50 -8.75 -17.35
N VAL A 48 -29.92 -8.73 -18.62
CA VAL A 48 -30.00 -9.94 -19.45
C VAL A 48 -28.60 -10.39 -19.88
N THR A 49 -27.61 -9.50 -19.84
CA THR A 49 -26.24 -9.74 -20.34
C THR A 49 -25.15 -9.63 -19.28
N ALA A 50 -25.45 -9.12 -18.08
CA ALA A 50 -24.47 -8.95 -17.00
C ALA A 50 -24.87 -9.74 -15.76
N ILE A 51 -23.87 -10.25 -15.05
CA ILE A 51 -24.04 -10.93 -13.76
C ILE A 51 -24.76 -9.97 -12.83
N SER A 52 -25.92 -10.38 -12.31
CA SER A 52 -26.72 -9.56 -11.40
C SER A 52 -26.78 -10.14 -9.99
N GLU A 53 -26.38 -11.40 -9.82
CA GLU A 53 -26.30 -12.11 -8.55
C GLU A 53 -25.27 -13.25 -8.68
N GLU A 54 -24.35 -13.38 -7.73
CA GLU A 54 -23.33 -14.43 -7.73
C GLU A 54 -22.86 -14.73 -6.30
N THR A 55 -22.44 -15.98 -6.07
CA THR A 55 -21.75 -16.40 -4.84
C THR A 55 -20.41 -17.03 -5.20
N ILE A 56 -19.33 -16.39 -4.77
CA ILE A 56 -17.94 -16.80 -4.99
C ILE A 56 -17.45 -17.53 -3.74
N ASN A 57 -17.11 -18.80 -3.88
CA ASN A 57 -16.67 -19.66 -2.78
C ASN A 57 -15.21 -20.05 -2.97
N TYR A 58 -14.41 -19.98 -1.91
CA TYR A 58 -13.01 -20.43 -1.92
C TYR A 58 -12.54 -20.87 -0.54
N PHE A 59 -11.47 -21.67 -0.53
CA PHE A 59 -10.81 -22.13 0.68
C PHE A 59 -9.33 -21.74 0.67
N ASP A 60 -8.85 -21.22 1.79
CA ASP A 60 -7.49 -20.79 1.99
C ASP A 60 -6.79 -21.60 3.08
N PHE A 61 -5.67 -22.22 2.72
CA PHE A 61 -4.77 -22.84 3.69
C PHE A 61 -3.60 -21.90 4.01
N LEU A 62 -3.50 -21.50 5.27
CA LEU A 62 -2.66 -20.40 5.73
C LEU A 62 -1.69 -20.88 6.84
N PRO A 63 -0.59 -21.55 6.46
CA PRO A 63 0.45 -21.93 7.40
C PRO A 63 1.29 -20.73 7.81
N SER A 64 1.85 -20.79 9.02
CA SER A 64 2.83 -19.84 9.51
C SER A 64 3.88 -20.51 10.37
N ILE A 65 5.12 -20.03 10.27
CA ILE A 65 6.22 -20.42 11.14
C ILE A 65 7.12 -19.23 11.39
N HIS A 66 7.44 -19.00 12.66
CA HIS A 66 8.24 -17.87 13.10
C HIS A 66 9.29 -18.35 14.10
N PHE A 67 10.49 -17.82 13.96
CA PHE A 67 11.62 -18.06 14.81
C PHE A 67 12.06 -16.72 15.41
N LYS A 68 12.29 -16.69 16.72
CA LYS A 68 12.92 -15.58 17.43
C LYS A 68 14.14 -16.13 18.16
N TYR A 69 15.33 -15.73 17.73
CA TYR A 69 16.58 -16.10 18.38
C TYR A 69 17.14 -14.91 19.18
N SER A 70 17.20 -15.04 20.49
CA SER A 70 17.74 -14.02 21.40
C SER A 70 19.27 -14.10 21.44
N LEU A 71 19.92 -13.19 20.72
CA LEU A 71 21.37 -12.99 20.76
C LEU A 71 21.82 -12.48 22.14
N SER A 72 21.00 -11.63 22.77
CA SER A 72 21.20 -11.11 24.12
C SER A 72 19.84 -10.83 24.79
N LYS A 73 19.85 -10.33 26.04
CA LYS A 73 18.62 -9.85 26.72
C LYS A 73 17.94 -8.67 25.99
N LYS A 74 18.65 -8.01 25.07
CA LYS A 74 18.25 -6.78 24.39
C LYS A 74 18.29 -6.89 22.88
N THR A 75 18.60 -8.07 22.32
CA THR A 75 18.84 -8.23 20.89
C THR A 75 18.24 -9.53 20.41
N ASN A 76 17.41 -9.45 19.37
CA ASN A 76 16.80 -10.62 18.75
C ASN A 76 17.05 -10.62 17.23
N LEU A 77 17.15 -11.83 16.69
CA LEU A 77 16.94 -12.11 15.28
C LEU A 77 15.57 -12.75 15.14
N ARG A 78 14.84 -12.37 14.10
CA ARG A 78 13.54 -12.93 13.74
C ARG A 78 13.59 -13.41 12.31
N LEU A 79 13.08 -14.62 12.09
CA LEU A 79 12.83 -15.18 10.77
C LEU A 79 11.37 -15.62 10.74
N SER A 80 10.63 -15.22 9.71
CA SER A 80 9.21 -15.55 9.57
C SER A 80 8.90 -16.02 8.16
N TYR A 81 8.05 -17.03 8.07
CA TYR A 81 7.32 -17.37 6.87
C TYR A 81 5.84 -17.46 7.22
N PHE A 82 4.97 -16.87 6.41
CA PHE A 82 3.53 -17.07 6.54
C PHE A 82 2.82 -16.81 5.22
N ARG A 83 1.73 -17.55 5.00
CA ARG A 83 0.81 -17.27 3.91
C ARG A 83 -0.34 -16.39 4.39
N SER A 84 -0.65 -15.35 3.63
CA SER A 84 -1.75 -14.42 3.88
C SER A 84 -2.68 -14.31 2.68
N ILE A 85 -3.87 -13.76 2.93
CA ILE A 85 -4.88 -13.47 1.90
C ILE A 85 -5.34 -12.01 2.00
N SER A 86 -5.80 -11.47 0.88
CA SER A 86 -6.57 -10.22 0.81
C SER A 86 -7.79 -10.45 -0.07
N ARG A 87 -8.97 -10.20 0.48
CA ARG A 87 -10.23 -10.38 -0.25
C ARG A 87 -10.54 -9.12 -1.06
N PRO A 88 -11.22 -9.25 -2.22
CA PRO A 88 -11.80 -8.10 -2.89
C PRO A 88 -12.79 -7.40 -1.98
N ASN A 89 -12.83 -6.07 -2.01
CA ASN A 89 -13.87 -5.31 -1.35
C ASN A 89 -15.23 -5.58 -2.01
N TYR A 90 -16.33 -5.41 -1.26
CA TYR A 90 -17.68 -5.69 -1.79
C TYR A 90 -17.99 -4.94 -3.08
N TYR A 91 -17.64 -3.65 -3.15
CA TYR A 91 -17.88 -2.85 -4.34
C TYR A 91 -17.03 -3.29 -5.53
N GLU A 92 -15.84 -3.85 -5.29
CA GLU A 92 -14.94 -4.32 -6.37
C GLU A 92 -15.52 -5.52 -7.10
N LEU A 93 -16.29 -6.37 -6.43
CA LEU A 93 -16.97 -7.53 -7.05
C LEU A 93 -18.27 -7.16 -7.76
N VAL A 94 -18.95 -6.12 -7.30
CA VAL A 94 -20.25 -5.75 -7.84
C VAL A 94 -20.05 -5.13 -9.24
N PRO A 95 -20.71 -5.64 -10.29
CA PRO A 95 -20.58 -5.10 -11.65
C PRO A 95 -21.36 -3.78 -11.83
N TYR A 96 -21.10 -2.79 -10.98
CA TYR A 96 -21.65 -1.45 -11.10
C TYR A 96 -21.05 -0.73 -12.30
N THR A 97 -21.69 0.36 -12.73
CA THR A 97 -21.08 1.29 -13.68
C THR A 97 -21.51 2.69 -13.31
N ILE A 98 -20.55 3.53 -12.92
CA ILE A 98 -20.78 4.93 -12.56
C ILE A 98 -19.86 5.83 -13.37
N ARG A 99 -20.35 7.02 -13.70
CA ARG A 99 -19.52 8.05 -14.31
C ARG A 99 -18.77 8.77 -13.19
N GLY A 100 -17.47 8.51 -13.07
CA GLY A 100 -16.58 9.27 -12.20
C GLY A 100 -16.20 10.62 -12.80
N THR A 101 -15.31 11.33 -12.12
CA THR A 101 -14.81 12.65 -12.57
C THR A 101 -14.02 12.54 -13.87
N ASP A 102 -13.07 11.59 -13.91
CA ASP A 102 -12.13 11.44 -15.01
C ASP A 102 -12.44 10.23 -15.90
N TYR A 103 -12.95 9.13 -15.31
CA TYR A 103 -13.25 7.88 -16.02
C TYR A 103 -14.63 7.33 -15.66
N ILE A 104 -15.13 6.41 -16.48
CA ILE A 104 -16.24 5.55 -16.07
C ILE A 104 -15.67 4.45 -15.20
N GLU A 105 -16.17 4.34 -13.97
CA GLU A 105 -15.76 3.31 -13.03
C GLU A 105 -16.70 2.12 -13.12
N ARG A 106 -16.13 0.93 -12.95
CA ARG A 106 -16.86 -0.32 -12.96
C ARG A 106 -16.20 -1.32 -12.01
N GLY A 107 -17.00 -2.13 -11.33
CA GLY A 107 -16.51 -3.30 -10.61
C GLY A 107 -16.41 -4.55 -11.49
N ASN A 108 -15.69 -5.54 -10.99
CA ASN A 108 -15.30 -6.75 -11.68
C ASN A 108 -15.71 -8.00 -10.88
N PRO A 109 -16.81 -8.68 -11.27
CA PRO A 109 -17.27 -9.89 -10.58
C PRO A 109 -16.33 -11.09 -10.77
N TYR A 110 -15.34 -11.00 -11.66
CA TYR A 110 -14.38 -12.06 -11.94
C TYR A 110 -13.10 -11.97 -11.10
N LEU A 111 -13.02 -11.03 -10.15
CA LEU A 111 -11.86 -10.91 -9.28
C LEU A 111 -11.65 -12.17 -8.45
N LYS A 112 -10.38 -12.52 -8.31
CA LYS A 112 -9.87 -13.51 -7.38
C LYS A 112 -9.32 -12.77 -6.17
N HIS A 113 -9.46 -13.39 -5.01
CA HIS A 113 -8.73 -12.95 -3.82
C HIS A 113 -7.22 -13.04 -4.07
N ALA A 114 -6.48 -12.11 -3.48
CA ALA A 114 -5.04 -12.13 -3.51
C ALA A 114 -4.51 -13.09 -2.44
N THR A 115 -3.47 -13.85 -2.74
CA THR A 115 -2.72 -14.61 -1.73
C THR A 115 -1.26 -14.23 -1.76
N ALA A 116 -0.58 -14.23 -0.63
CA ALA A 116 0.83 -13.89 -0.56
C ALA A 116 1.60 -14.88 0.32
N ASP A 117 2.70 -15.40 -0.23
CA ASP A 117 3.74 -16.06 0.54
C ASP A 117 4.74 -14.99 1.01
N ASN A 118 4.84 -14.79 2.32
CA ASN A 118 5.65 -13.74 2.94
C ASN A 118 6.85 -14.35 3.65
N PHE A 119 8.02 -13.77 3.43
CA PHE A 119 9.28 -14.13 4.06
C PHE A 119 9.91 -12.87 4.63
N ASP A 120 10.22 -12.89 5.93
CA ASP A 120 10.77 -11.74 6.63
C ASP A 120 11.96 -12.17 7.49
N PHE A 121 13.04 -11.42 7.40
CA PHE A 121 14.16 -11.50 8.32
C PHE A 121 14.39 -10.15 8.97
N ARG A 122 14.52 -10.13 10.31
CA ARG A 122 14.65 -8.89 11.07
C ARG A 122 15.64 -9.04 12.21
N PHE A 123 16.54 -8.08 12.30
CA PHE A 123 17.35 -7.79 13.48
C PHE A 123 16.68 -6.68 14.30
N GLU A 124 16.61 -6.87 15.60
CA GLU A 124 16.13 -5.85 16.54
C GLU A 124 17.02 -5.75 17.76
N THR A 125 17.31 -4.52 18.19
CA THR A 125 17.92 -4.30 19.49
C THR A 125 17.34 -3.10 20.24
N TYR A 126 17.28 -3.25 21.56
CA TYR A 126 16.74 -2.27 22.50
C TYR A 126 17.80 -1.96 23.57
N PRO A 127 18.80 -1.10 23.27
CA PRO A 127 19.92 -0.83 24.17
C PRO A 127 19.49 -0.32 25.55
N GLY A 128 18.33 0.34 25.65
CA GLY A 128 17.75 0.83 26.90
C GLY A 128 17.09 2.19 26.74
N GLY A 129 16.25 2.57 27.71
CA GLY A 129 15.43 3.79 27.62
C GLY A 129 14.46 3.71 26.43
N GLU A 130 14.35 4.81 25.69
CA GLU A 130 13.50 4.93 24.48
C GLU A 130 14.27 4.58 23.18
N GLN A 131 15.43 3.91 23.28
CA GLN A 131 16.29 3.63 22.13
C GLN A 131 15.96 2.28 21.48
N GLN A 132 15.89 2.28 20.15
CA GLN A 132 15.65 1.09 19.35
C GLN A 132 16.42 1.15 18.04
N ILE A 133 16.86 0.00 17.55
CA ILE A 133 17.42 -0.17 16.22
C ILE A 133 16.77 -1.41 15.60
N PHE A 134 16.23 -1.24 14.40
CA PHE A 134 15.66 -2.29 13.58
C PHE A 134 16.30 -2.27 12.21
N ALA A 135 16.61 -3.47 11.72
CA ALA A 135 16.98 -3.68 10.33
C ALA A 135 16.29 -4.96 9.85
N GLY A 136 15.63 -4.91 8.71
CA GLY A 136 14.91 -6.04 8.17
C GLY A 136 14.99 -6.11 6.65
N VAL A 137 14.76 -7.30 6.12
CA VAL A 137 14.54 -7.56 4.71
C VAL A 137 13.30 -8.42 4.57
N PHE A 138 12.57 -8.21 3.48
CA PHE A 138 11.36 -8.97 3.20
C PHE A 138 11.29 -9.38 1.73
N TYR A 139 10.57 -10.46 1.48
CA TYR A 139 10.16 -10.91 0.16
C TYR A 139 8.72 -11.42 0.22
N LYS A 140 7.92 -11.03 -0.76
CA LYS A 140 6.53 -11.40 -0.94
C LYS A 140 6.33 -11.88 -2.36
N ARG A 141 5.75 -13.07 -2.51
CA ARG A 141 5.20 -13.56 -3.78
C ARG A 141 3.69 -13.44 -3.72
N ILE A 142 3.13 -12.46 -4.41
CA ILE A 142 1.71 -12.11 -4.36
C ILE A 142 1.04 -12.64 -5.62
N GLN A 143 0.07 -13.53 -5.46
CA GLN A 143 -0.74 -14.07 -6.53
C GLN A 143 -2.06 -13.31 -6.60
N ASN A 144 -2.47 -12.95 -7.80
CA ASN A 144 -3.68 -12.18 -8.09
C ASN A 144 -3.78 -10.89 -7.24
N PRO A 145 -2.77 -10.01 -7.23
CA PRO A 145 -2.95 -8.70 -6.61
C PRO A 145 -4.15 -8.00 -7.28
N ILE A 146 -4.94 -7.29 -6.49
CA ILE A 146 -6.07 -6.50 -6.99
C ILE A 146 -5.57 -5.08 -7.13
N GLU A 147 -5.53 -4.57 -8.35
CA GLU A 147 -5.07 -3.22 -8.68
C GLU A 147 -6.09 -2.54 -9.57
N LEU A 148 -6.29 -1.24 -9.40
CA LEU A 148 -7.14 -0.44 -10.26
C LEU A 148 -6.37 -0.09 -11.53
N GLY A 149 -6.96 -0.38 -12.69
CA GLY A 149 -6.38 -0.01 -13.96
C GLY A 149 -7.41 0.36 -15.00
N LEU A 150 -6.91 0.96 -16.08
CA LEU A 150 -7.69 1.28 -17.25
C LEU A 150 -7.79 0.06 -18.15
N VAL A 151 -9.01 -0.32 -18.52
CA VAL A 151 -9.29 -1.39 -19.48
C VAL A 151 -10.20 -0.88 -20.59
N ASP A 152 -10.07 -1.47 -21.77
CA ASP A 152 -11.04 -1.28 -22.84
C ASP A 152 -12.34 -2.03 -22.50
N GLY A 153 -13.48 -1.37 -22.68
CA GLY A 153 -14.83 -1.93 -22.56
C GLY A 153 -15.17 -3.05 -23.51
N GLY A 154 -14.28 -3.36 -24.46
CA GLY A 154 -14.42 -4.44 -25.42
C GLY A 154 -14.85 -3.96 -26.80
N LEU A 155 -14.94 -4.92 -27.73
CA LEU A 155 -15.16 -4.68 -29.15
C LEU A 155 -16.42 -3.81 -29.39
N ASN A 156 -16.20 -2.63 -29.94
CA ASN A 156 -17.19 -1.63 -30.38
C ASN A 156 -17.73 -0.63 -29.33
N SER A 157 -17.23 -0.62 -28.09
CA SER A 157 -17.64 0.44 -27.13
C SER A 157 -16.84 1.73 -27.27
N GLY A 158 -15.53 1.63 -27.58
CA GLY A 158 -14.58 2.75 -27.52
C GLY A 158 -14.46 3.37 -26.12
N GLN A 159 -14.99 2.71 -25.10
CA GLN A 159 -15.14 3.23 -23.74
C GLN A 159 -14.03 2.65 -22.86
N ILE A 160 -13.24 3.52 -22.24
CA ILE A 160 -12.27 3.10 -21.22
C ILE A 160 -12.96 3.07 -19.87
N TYR A 161 -12.72 1.98 -19.12
CA TYR A 161 -13.20 1.79 -17.76
C TYR A 161 -12.04 1.79 -16.78
N TYR A 162 -12.23 2.44 -15.63
CA TYR A 162 -11.38 2.29 -14.47
C TYR A 162 -11.96 1.18 -13.57
N THR A 163 -11.24 0.08 -13.43
CA THR A 163 -11.76 -1.16 -12.83
C THR A 163 -10.68 -1.89 -12.03
N PRO A 164 -11.03 -2.57 -10.93
CA PRO A 164 -10.13 -3.50 -10.27
C PRO A 164 -9.87 -4.73 -11.14
N GLU A 165 -8.60 -5.13 -11.24
CA GLU A 165 -8.15 -6.27 -12.04
C GLU A 165 -7.10 -7.11 -11.29
N ASN A 166 -6.98 -8.38 -11.71
CA ASN A 166 -5.88 -9.25 -11.30
C ASN A 166 -4.82 -9.37 -12.40
N TYR A 167 -3.62 -8.81 -12.17
CA TYR A 167 -2.53 -8.78 -13.17
C TYR A 167 -1.55 -9.97 -13.12
N GLY A 168 -1.94 -11.10 -12.52
CA GLY A 168 -1.10 -12.31 -12.45
C GLY A 168 -0.33 -12.44 -11.14
N THR A 169 1.00 -12.62 -11.20
CA THR A 169 1.85 -12.77 -10.00
C THR A 169 2.83 -11.61 -9.90
N ALA A 170 2.86 -10.97 -8.72
CA ALA A 170 3.85 -9.96 -8.38
C ALA A 170 4.93 -10.52 -7.46
N HIS A 171 6.15 -10.02 -7.66
CA HIS A 171 7.25 -10.19 -6.73
C HIS A 171 7.51 -8.84 -6.07
N ASN A 172 7.60 -8.80 -4.75
CA ASN A 172 7.80 -7.59 -3.98
C ASN A 172 8.84 -7.86 -2.89
N TYR A 173 9.92 -7.11 -2.86
CA TYR A 173 10.99 -7.29 -1.88
C TYR A 173 11.60 -5.95 -1.50
N GLY A 174 12.27 -5.94 -0.36
CA GLY A 174 12.79 -4.69 0.17
C GLY A 174 13.62 -4.85 1.41
N LEU A 175 14.06 -3.70 1.91
CA LEU A 175 14.74 -3.57 3.18
C LEU A 175 14.08 -2.44 3.98
N GLU A 176 14.14 -2.59 5.30
CA GLU A 176 13.57 -1.66 6.26
C GLU A 176 14.60 -1.37 7.34
N LEU A 177 14.79 -0.09 7.66
CA LEU A 177 15.64 0.38 8.74
C LEU A 177 14.81 1.30 9.63
N ALA A 178 14.99 1.20 10.94
CA ALA A 178 14.47 2.19 11.87
C ALA A 178 15.42 2.35 13.05
N VAL A 179 15.60 3.59 13.49
CA VAL A 179 16.49 3.94 14.59
C VAL A 179 15.85 5.03 15.43
N THR A 180 15.94 4.89 16.75
CA THR A 180 15.68 5.95 17.71
C THR A 180 16.86 6.00 18.68
N LYS A 181 17.52 7.15 18.79
CA LYS A 181 18.71 7.33 19.62
C LYS A 181 18.65 8.66 20.34
N PHE A 182 18.96 8.66 21.64
CA PHE A 182 19.03 9.88 22.45
C PHE A 182 20.45 10.13 22.99
N PHE A 183 20.84 11.39 23.01
CA PHE A 183 22.05 11.96 23.59
C PHE A 183 21.63 13.06 24.57
N GLY A 184 21.37 12.67 25.83
CA GLY A 184 20.72 13.56 26.79
C GLY A 184 19.31 13.93 26.34
N ASN A 185 19.02 15.23 26.25
CA ASN A 185 17.70 15.74 25.84
C ASN A 185 17.52 15.76 24.31
N ILE A 186 18.57 15.55 23.51
CA ILE A 186 18.48 15.55 22.05
C ILE A 186 18.30 14.11 21.58
N GLY A 187 17.30 13.87 20.74
CA GLY A 187 17.05 12.59 20.10
C GLY A 187 17.10 12.68 18.58
N PHE A 188 17.43 11.57 17.95
CA PHE A 188 17.30 11.37 16.52
C PHE A 188 16.43 10.14 16.31
N GLU A 189 15.44 10.27 15.45
CA GLU A 189 14.63 9.17 15.00
C GLU A 189 14.65 9.12 13.48
N GLY A 190 14.68 7.94 12.91
CA GLY A 190 14.51 7.80 11.48
C GLY A 190 14.05 6.41 11.10
N ASN A 191 13.30 6.35 10.01
CA ASN A 191 12.94 5.11 9.33
C ASN A 191 13.19 5.26 7.83
N TYR A 192 13.55 4.16 7.19
CA TYR A 192 13.76 4.06 5.76
C TYR A 192 13.28 2.72 5.26
N THR A 193 12.48 2.74 4.21
CA THR A 193 12.02 1.55 3.49
C THR A 193 12.36 1.69 2.02
N TYR A 194 13.11 0.74 1.49
CA TYR A 194 13.25 0.54 0.05
C TYR A 194 12.40 -0.65 -0.35
N THR A 195 11.57 -0.47 -1.38
CA THR A 195 10.75 -1.55 -1.93
C THR A 195 10.86 -1.60 -3.44
N HIS A 196 11.22 -2.77 -3.96
CA HIS A 196 11.13 -3.10 -5.36
C HIS A 196 9.97 -4.06 -5.57
N SER A 197 9.11 -3.78 -6.54
CA SER A 197 8.13 -4.74 -7.03
C SER A 197 8.12 -4.84 -8.53
N ALA A 198 7.73 -6.01 -9.02
CA ALA A 198 7.60 -6.30 -10.43
C ALA A 198 6.41 -7.22 -10.67
N ILE A 199 5.63 -6.86 -11.67
CA ILE A 199 4.51 -7.65 -12.20
C ILE A 199 4.35 -7.34 -13.68
N ASN A 200 3.96 -8.35 -14.46
CA ASN A 200 3.76 -8.24 -15.90
C ASN A 200 2.29 -7.96 -16.19
N THR A 201 2.02 -6.84 -16.85
CA THR A 201 0.66 -6.41 -17.21
C THR A 201 0.50 -6.39 -18.73
N PRO A 202 -0.60 -6.92 -19.28
CA PRO A 202 -0.89 -6.77 -20.71
C PRO A 202 -1.21 -5.30 -21.04
N LYS A 203 -0.65 -4.81 -22.15
CA LYS A 203 -0.79 -3.43 -22.64
C LYS A 203 -1.05 -3.42 -24.14
N ILE A 204 -1.65 -2.35 -24.64
CA ILE A 204 -1.77 -2.07 -26.07
C ILE A 204 -0.56 -1.24 -26.52
N PHE A 205 0.15 -1.71 -27.53
CA PHE A 205 1.25 -1.01 -28.17
C PHE A 205 0.87 -0.60 -29.59
N TYR A 206 0.90 0.70 -29.87
CA TYR A 206 0.68 1.24 -31.21
C TYR A 206 2.00 1.40 -31.97
N TYR A 207 2.02 0.99 -33.23
CA TYR A 207 3.17 1.13 -34.11
C TYR A 207 2.74 1.52 -35.53
N LYS A 208 3.67 2.13 -36.29
CA LYS A 208 3.41 2.46 -37.69
C LYS A 208 3.40 1.17 -38.51
N ALA A 209 2.32 0.95 -39.27
CA ALA A 209 2.21 -0.20 -40.16
C ALA A 209 3.33 -0.14 -41.20
N ASN A 210 4.12 -1.20 -41.33
CA ASN A 210 5.32 -1.21 -42.18
C ASN A 210 5.05 -1.82 -43.58
N HIS A 211 3.77 -1.96 -43.95
CA HIS A 211 3.34 -2.68 -45.15
C HIS A 211 3.13 -1.76 -46.37
N ASP A 212 2.97 -0.44 -46.17
CA ASP A 212 2.95 0.56 -47.26
C ASP A 212 3.45 1.93 -46.75
N PRO A 213 4.55 2.48 -47.29
CA PRO A 213 5.08 3.78 -46.87
C PRO A 213 4.14 4.97 -47.18
N ASN A 214 3.08 4.79 -47.98
CA ASN A 214 2.07 5.81 -48.26
C ASN A 214 0.85 5.75 -47.33
N LEU A 215 0.67 4.65 -46.59
CA LEU A 215 -0.41 4.53 -45.62
C LEU A 215 0.05 5.12 -44.27
N LYS A 216 -0.61 6.20 -43.83
CA LYS A 216 -0.49 6.71 -42.45
C LYS A 216 -1.29 5.86 -41.46
N GLN A 217 -1.24 4.54 -41.59
CA GLN A 217 -1.96 3.60 -40.74
C GLN A 217 -1.16 3.33 -39.46
N ILE A 218 -1.86 3.34 -38.32
CA ILE A 218 -1.34 2.93 -37.02
C ILE A 218 -1.98 1.59 -36.71
N ASP A 219 -1.15 0.57 -36.53
CA ASP A 219 -1.57 -0.75 -36.08
C ASP A 219 -1.34 -0.87 -34.56
N SER A 220 -1.99 -1.86 -33.94
CA SER A 220 -1.84 -2.15 -32.52
C SER A 220 -1.66 -3.63 -32.25
N LEU A 221 -0.86 -3.97 -31.25
CA LEU A 221 -0.76 -5.34 -30.73
C LEU A 221 -0.69 -5.35 -29.21
N HIS A 222 -1.01 -6.48 -28.60
CA HIS A 222 -0.85 -6.66 -27.16
C HIS A 222 0.59 -7.05 -26.82
N VAL A 223 1.19 -6.33 -25.87
CA VAL A 223 2.52 -6.61 -25.29
C VAL A 223 2.42 -6.80 -23.79
N MET A 224 3.42 -7.44 -23.20
CA MET A 224 3.58 -7.47 -21.74
C MET A 224 4.54 -6.37 -21.30
N GLU A 225 4.14 -5.55 -20.32
CA GLU A 225 4.99 -4.56 -19.68
C GLU A 225 5.26 -4.98 -18.23
N THR A 226 6.54 -5.04 -17.85
CA THR A 226 6.94 -5.20 -16.44
C THR A 226 6.93 -3.84 -15.76
N ARG A 227 6.17 -3.71 -14.68
CA ARG A 227 5.99 -2.46 -13.93
C ARG A 227 5.92 -2.73 -12.42
N PRO A 228 6.15 -1.72 -11.55
CA PRO A 228 5.94 -1.87 -10.11
C PRO A 228 4.45 -2.02 -9.78
N LEU A 229 4.14 -2.51 -8.58
CA LEU A 229 2.77 -2.50 -8.05
C LEU A 229 2.24 -1.07 -7.89
N GLN A 230 0.96 -0.89 -8.17
CA GLN A 230 0.21 0.34 -7.95
C GLN A 230 0.23 0.71 -6.46
N GLY A 231 0.31 2.01 -6.17
CA GLY A 231 0.34 2.58 -4.83
C GLY A 231 1.68 2.43 -4.11
N GLN A 232 2.67 1.77 -4.72
CA GLN A 232 3.94 1.50 -4.07
C GLN A 232 5.02 2.52 -4.46
N SER A 233 5.56 3.22 -3.47
CA SER A 233 6.77 4.04 -3.62
C SER A 233 8.04 3.19 -3.56
N ASN A 234 9.06 3.53 -4.34
CA ASN A 234 10.34 2.81 -4.31
C ASN A 234 11.16 3.08 -3.03
N ASN A 235 11.08 4.29 -2.49
CA ASN A 235 11.80 4.75 -1.31
C ASN A 235 10.87 5.59 -0.46
N VAL A 236 10.81 5.31 0.83
CA VAL A 236 10.12 6.14 1.81
C VAL A 236 11.07 6.32 3.00
N PHE A 237 11.24 7.56 3.46
CA PHE A 237 11.92 7.79 4.74
C PHE A 237 11.31 8.94 5.52
N ASN A 238 11.37 8.83 6.83
CA ASN A 238 11.16 9.92 7.77
C ASN A 238 12.41 10.05 8.63
N ILE A 239 12.92 11.27 8.80
CA ILE A 239 14.01 11.59 9.73
C ILE A 239 13.54 12.73 10.61
N SER A 240 13.71 12.57 11.92
CA SER A 240 13.25 13.51 12.93
C SER A 240 14.38 13.87 13.91
N LEU A 241 14.57 15.17 14.12
CA LEU A 241 15.33 15.70 15.26
C LEU A 241 14.35 15.95 16.41
N LEU A 242 14.65 15.36 17.56
CA LEU A 242 13.84 15.44 18.77
C LEU A 242 14.59 16.26 19.83
N TYR A 243 13.85 17.04 20.59
CA TYR A 243 14.33 17.64 21.83
C TYR A 243 13.31 17.38 22.92
N LYS A 244 13.70 16.70 23.99
CA LYS A 244 12.85 16.33 25.11
C LYS A 244 13.52 16.73 26.41
N SER A 245 12.91 17.68 27.12
CA SER A 245 13.35 18.10 28.45
C SER A 245 12.22 17.89 29.44
N ALA A 246 12.35 16.82 30.24
CA ALA A 246 11.35 16.50 31.28
C ALA A 246 11.30 17.58 32.36
N SER A 247 12.45 18.12 32.78
CA SER A 247 12.54 19.18 33.79
C SER A 247 11.91 20.49 33.32
N ALA A 248 12.06 20.82 32.03
CA ALA A 248 11.40 21.98 31.44
C ALA A 248 9.97 21.67 30.97
N GLY A 249 9.51 20.42 31.02
CA GLY A 249 8.23 19.99 30.45
C GLY A 249 8.08 20.35 28.97
N PHE A 250 9.17 20.32 28.19
CA PHE A 250 9.18 20.76 26.80
C PHE A 250 9.55 19.61 25.86
N TYR A 251 8.82 19.52 24.75
CA TYR A 251 9.09 18.59 23.67
C TYR A 251 9.05 19.36 22.33
N GLY A 252 10.05 19.12 21.50
CA GLY A 252 10.13 19.64 20.14
C GLY A 252 10.53 18.55 19.18
N GLN A 253 9.95 18.55 17.98
CA GLN A 253 10.26 17.62 16.91
C GLN A 253 10.25 18.34 15.57
N LEU A 254 11.37 18.27 14.85
CA LEU A 254 11.47 18.68 13.46
C LEU A 254 11.60 17.42 12.61
N SER A 255 10.64 17.19 11.72
CA SER A 255 10.53 15.98 10.92
C SER A 255 10.60 16.29 9.44
N TYR A 256 11.48 15.59 8.74
CA TYR A 256 11.54 15.57 7.28
C TYR A 256 11.07 14.22 6.76
N GLU A 257 10.14 14.23 5.83
CA GLU A 257 9.57 13.05 5.20
C GLU A 257 9.83 13.09 3.70
N TYR A 258 10.13 11.95 3.11
CA TYR A 258 10.28 11.77 1.68
C TYR A 258 9.50 10.54 1.22
N ILE A 259 8.71 10.74 0.18
CA ILE A 259 7.97 9.69 -0.52
C ILE A 259 8.47 9.68 -1.96
N GLY A 260 9.00 8.56 -2.40
CA GLY A 260 9.53 8.38 -3.75
C GLY A 260 8.46 8.37 -4.83
N LYS A 261 8.89 8.14 -6.07
CA LYS A 261 8.00 8.00 -7.22
C LYS A 261 7.06 6.80 -6.99
N THR A 262 5.76 7.00 -7.21
CA THR A 262 4.71 5.99 -6.95
C THR A 262 3.87 5.79 -8.19
N LEU A 263 3.65 4.54 -8.60
CA LEU A 263 2.69 4.23 -9.66
C LEU A 263 1.28 4.47 -9.13
N SER A 264 0.59 5.48 -9.64
CA SER A 264 -0.75 5.87 -9.19
C SER A 264 -1.85 5.14 -9.94
N GLU A 265 -1.71 4.99 -11.25
CA GLU A 265 -2.73 4.40 -12.12
C GLU A 265 -2.07 3.58 -13.23
N VAL A 266 -2.60 2.39 -13.45
CA VAL A 266 -2.15 1.45 -14.47
C VAL A 266 -2.87 1.76 -15.78
N SER A 267 -2.12 2.20 -16.79
CA SER A 267 -2.67 2.51 -18.11
C SER A 267 -2.93 1.26 -18.93
N LEU A 268 -3.85 1.34 -19.89
CA LEU A 268 -4.06 0.28 -20.87
C LEU A 268 -2.97 0.30 -21.97
N TYR A 269 -2.27 1.43 -22.14
CA TYR A 269 -1.29 1.63 -23.20
C TYR A 269 0.14 1.43 -22.68
N TYR A 270 0.98 0.83 -23.52
CA TYR A 270 2.38 0.57 -23.21
C TYR A 270 3.14 1.88 -22.90
N ASN A 271 4.02 1.86 -21.89
CA ASN A 271 4.84 3.02 -21.48
C ASN A 271 4.01 4.28 -21.12
N SER A 272 2.75 4.11 -20.74
CA SER A 272 1.81 5.22 -20.50
C SER A 272 1.19 5.23 -19.10
N ASP A 273 1.77 4.46 -18.18
CA ASP A 273 1.38 4.43 -16.76
C ASP A 273 1.54 5.79 -16.07
N TYR A 274 0.75 6.04 -15.03
CA TYR A 274 0.70 7.35 -14.36
C TYR A 274 1.43 7.29 -13.03
N TYR A 275 2.39 8.19 -12.84
CA TYR A 275 3.23 8.24 -11.66
C TYR A 275 3.09 9.54 -10.90
N GLN A 276 2.79 9.41 -9.61
CA GLN A 276 3.01 10.49 -8.65
C GLN A 276 4.51 10.71 -8.53
N GLN A 277 4.94 11.96 -8.68
CA GLN A 277 6.33 12.36 -8.55
C GLN A 277 6.77 12.37 -7.08
N PRO A 278 8.08 12.26 -6.81
CA PRO A 278 8.59 12.31 -5.44
C PRO A 278 8.15 13.56 -4.69
N LEU A 279 7.94 13.39 -3.39
CA LEU A 279 7.36 14.40 -2.52
C LEU A 279 8.15 14.47 -1.21
N SER A 280 8.32 15.69 -0.70
CA SER A 280 9.04 15.94 0.55
C SER A 280 8.23 16.83 1.47
N TYR A 281 8.15 16.51 2.75
CA TYR A 281 7.49 17.35 3.74
C TYR A 281 8.47 17.72 4.84
N LEU A 282 8.37 18.94 5.35
CA LEU A 282 9.01 19.37 6.58
C LEU A 282 7.93 19.81 7.55
N SER A 283 7.96 19.26 8.76
CA SER A 283 6.96 19.53 9.80
C SER A 283 7.63 19.83 11.14
N LEU A 284 7.05 20.74 11.90
CA LEU A 284 7.50 21.11 13.24
C LEU A 284 6.38 20.86 14.25
N SER A 285 6.67 20.11 15.31
CA SER A 285 5.77 19.90 16.43
C SER A 285 6.43 20.39 17.72
N LEU A 286 5.75 21.28 18.44
CA LEU A 286 6.19 21.84 19.72
C LEU A 286 5.13 21.55 20.78
N GLN A 287 5.57 21.19 21.97
CA GLN A 287 4.70 20.96 23.13
C GLN A 287 5.37 21.48 24.40
N LYS A 288 4.59 22.17 25.23
CA LYS A 288 5.03 22.70 26.52
C LYS A 288 3.99 22.40 27.58
N LYS A 289 4.41 21.71 28.64
CA LYS A 289 3.64 21.55 29.87
C LYS A 289 3.75 22.84 30.70
N LEU A 290 2.61 23.35 31.15
CA LEU A 290 2.47 24.54 31.98
C LEU A 290 1.85 24.12 33.32
N GLY A 291 2.68 24.12 34.38
CA GLY A 291 2.28 23.60 35.68
C GLY A 291 1.97 22.10 35.63
N GLN A 292 1.02 21.64 36.45
CA GLN A 292 0.67 20.22 36.54
C GLN A 292 -0.44 19.81 35.56
N HIS A 293 -1.32 20.75 35.20
CA HIS A 293 -2.57 20.44 34.52
C HIS A 293 -2.62 20.79 33.04
N PHE A 294 -1.86 21.81 32.60
CA PHE A 294 -1.98 22.31 31.23
C PHE A 294 -0.84 21.84 30.34
N THR A 295 -1.16 21.58 29.07
CA THR A 295 -0.18 21.37 28.02
C THR A 295 -0.62 22.11 26.77
N VAL A 296 0.25 22.98 26.26
CA VAL A 296 0.04 23.71 25.01
C VAL A 296 0.87 23.04 23.92
N SER A 297 0.30 22.88 22.73
CA SER A 297 0.97 22.31 21.57
C SER A 297 0.75 23.16 20.33
N GLY A 298 1.78 23.26 19.49
CA GLY A 298 1.71 23.81 18.15
C GLY A 298 2.25 22.79 17.14
N LYS A 299 1.53 22.58 16.04
CA LYS A 299 1.97 21.77 14.91
C LYS A 299 1.96 22.61 13.66
N PHE A 300 3.02 22.53 12.86
CA PHE A 300 3.17 23.20 11.59
C PHE A 300 3.55 22.15 10.55
N ASN A 301 2.70 21.95 9.55
CA ASN A 301 2.85 20.89 8.55
C ASN A 301 3.18 21.49 7.18
N ASN A 302 3.92 20.73 6.38
CA ASN A 302 4.33 21.09 5.01
C ASN A 302 5.00 22.48 4.90
N LEU A 303 5.99 22.75 5.74
CA LEU A 303 6.77 23.98 5.73
C LEU A 303 7.53 24.23 4.42
N LEU A 304 7.70 23.20 3.58
CA LEU A 304 8.31 23.29 2.24
C LEU A 304 7.32 23.75 1.16
N ASN A 305 6.02 23.86 1.47
CA ASN A 305 4.96 24.13 0.50
C ASN A 305 5.00 23.17 -0.71
N SER A 306 5.22 21.89 -0.42
CA SER A 306 5.37 20.86 -1.45
C SER A 306 4.05 20.56 -2.15
N SER A 307 4.11 20.35 -3.45
CA SER A 307 2.97 20.01 -4.31
C SER A 307 3.04 18.57 -4.81
N THR A 308 1.92 17.85 -4.76
CA THR A 308 1.75 16.57 -5.44
C THR A 308 1.64 16.80 -6.94
N VAL A 309 2.45 16.09 -7.74
CA VAL A 309 2.45 16.18 -9.21
C VAL A 309 2.23 14.79 -9.79
N LEU A 310 1.24 14.64 -10.67
CA LEU A 310 1.01 13.41 -11.43
C LEU A 310 1.53 13.57 -12.86
N LYS A 311 2.33 12.61 -13.32
CA LYS A 311 2.81 12.57 -14.71
C LYS A 311 2.59 11.22 -15.35
N THR A 312 2.33 11.18 -16.65
CA THR A 312 2.46 9.92 -17.40
C THR A 312 3.93 9.49 -17.48
N GLN A 313 4.20 8.21 -17.72
CA GLN A 313 5.53 7.66 -17.94
C GLN A 313 6.24 8.34 -19.14
N GLY A 314 5.46 8.80 -20.13
CA GLY A 314 5.90 9.70 -21.21
C GLY A 314 6.15 11.17 -20.82
N SER A 315 6.14 11.50 -19.52
CA SER A 315 6.45 12.82 -18.93
C SER A 315 5.43 13.94 -19.16
N LEU A 316 4.21 13.63 -19.60
CA LEU A 316 3.12 14.61 -19.65
C LEU A 316 2.61 14.88 -18.24
N ILE A 317 2.51 16.15 -17.84
CA ILE A 317 1.88 16.53 -16.56
C ILE A 317 0.37 16.36 -16.71
N VAL A 318 -0.22 15.56 -15.82
CA VAL A 318 -1.66 15.27 -15.82
C VAL A 318 -2.37 16.16 -14.80
N SER A 319 -1.80 16.28 -13.60
CA SER A 319 -2.35 17.14 -12.55
C SER A 319 -1.25 17.63 -11.61
N LYS A 320 -1.55 18.74 -10.93
CA LYS A 320 -0.73 19.30 -9.86
C LYS A 320 -1.65 19.84 -8.77
N SER A 321 -1.46 19.36 -7.54
CA SER A 321 -2.21 19.79 -6.37
C SER A 321 -1.24 20.24 -5.29
N THR A 322 -1.43 21.45 -4.77
CA THR A 322 -0.60 21.98 -3.69
C THR A 322 -1.38 21.91 -2.39
N TYR A 323 -0.79 21.29 -1.37
CA TYR A 323 -1.29 21.40 0.00
C TYR A 323 -0.54 22.53 0.68
N GLU A 324 -1.18 23.64 0.97
CA GLU A 324 -0.51 24.78 1.59
C GLU A 324 0.04 24.44 2.99
N PRO A 325 1.07 25.15 3.47
CA PRO A 325 1.52 25.04 4.85
C PRO A 325 0.34 25.26 5.80
N SER A 326 0.17 24.37 6.76
CA SER A 326 -0.93 24.44 7.73
C SER A 326 -0.39 24.46 9.15
N TYR A 327 -1.16 25.07 10.07
CA TYR A 327 -0.82 25.10 11.47
C TYR A 327 -2.02 24.72 12.34
N GLN A 328 -1.73 24.11 13.49
CA GLN A 328 -2.71 23.76 14.50
C GLN A 328 -2.16 24.11 15.88
N VAL A 329 -2.98 24.76 16.70
CA VAL A 329 -2.69 25.01 18.12
C VAL A 329 -3.69 24.22 18.96
N GLY A 330 -3.21 23.58 20.01
CA GLY A 330 -4.02 22.78 20.92
C GLY A 330 -3.68 23.04 22.37
N VAL A 331 -4.69 22.95 23.23
CA VAL A 331 -4.54 22.99 24.69
C VAL A 331 -5.18 21.73 25.27
N LYS A 332 -4.42 21.01 26.09
CA LYS A 332 -4.90 19.85 26.86
C LYS A 332 -4.88 20.18 28.34
N TYR A 333 -5.98 19.89 29.02
CA TYR A 333 -6.10 19.91 30.47
C TYR A 333 -6.15 18.48 31.01
N LEU A 334 -5.36 18.20 32.04
CA LEU A 334 -5.38 16.94 32.79
C LEU A 334 -5.93 17.21 34.19
N PHE A 335 -7.05 16.57 34.49
CA PHE A 335 -7.69 16.56 35.80
C PHE A 335 -6.84 15.82 36.83
#